data_AF-A0A0G1L7L3-F1
#
_entry.id   AF-A0A0G1L7L3-F1
#
_cell.length_a   1.000
_cell.length_b   1.000
_cell.length_c   1.000
_cell.angle_alpha   90.00
_cell.angle_beta   90.00
_cell.angle_gamma   90.00
#
_symmetry.space_group_name_H-M   'P 1'
#
loop_
_entity.id
_entity.type
_entity.pdbx_description
1 polymer ?
#
loop_
_entity_poly.entity_id
_entity_poly.type
_entity_poly.pdbx_seq_one_letter_code
_entity_poly.pdbx_strand_id
1 'polypeptide(L)'
;MKNLCCLMAVLYMFVLAAIPARAQEAGSSYGTMVGPQDFFEFEELASRPMPQITDEETSIPDYRAMYIARAKRFEAFLDKYPGSPLKPEVLLRVALLYLGVERQEIRALRQELFFCQGMALKQHDQRRFDLCKQRFALDIIGAGGPTDPVYEHLARQILDELVERYPHARRYIMSEPSVGGFRFDEEEIGAFALYLLAGGALPEERRGIYELIITEYKIRKEIRREIQNRIGSP
;
A
#
# COMPACT_ATOMS: atom_id res chain seq x y z
N MET A 1 20.82 27.36 49.28
CA MET A 1 19.96 26.18 49.10
C MET A 1 20.54 25.33 47.97
N LYS A 2 21.21 24.23 48.31
CA LYS A 2 21.84 23.28 47.38
C LYS A 2 21.39 21.88 47.76
N ASN A 3 21.31 21.00 46.76
CA ASN A 3 21.17 19.53 46.82
C ASN A 3 19.75 18.98 46.81
N LEU A 4 19.21 18.75 45.61
CA LEU A 4 18.22 17.70 45.34
C LEU A 4 18.19 17.37 43.85
N CYS A 5 19.28 16.78 43.32
CA CYS A 5 19.33 16.33 41.92
C CYS A 5 20.01 14.97 41.70
N CYS A 6 20.34 14.22 42.76
CA CYS A 6 20.98 12.91 42.62
C CYS A 6 20.41 11.89 43.61
N LEU A 7 19.15 11.47 43.48
CA LEU A 7 18.66 10.26 44.17
C LEU A 7 17.31 9.70 43.68
N MET A 8 16.95 9.90 42.42
CA MET A 8 15.81 9.20 41.77
C MET A 8 16.25 8.43 40.52
N ALA A 9 17.51 8.00 40.49
CA ALA A 9 18.10 7.21 39.41
C ALA A 9 18.34 5.73 39.77
N VAL A 10 17.86 5.22 40.92
CA VAL A 10 18.21 3.85 41.37
C VAL A 10 17.01 3.01 41.85
N LEU A 11 15.78 3.52 41.84
CA LEU A 11 14.61 2.80 42.39
C LEU A 11 13.46 2.54 41.41
N TYR A 12 13.76 2.45 40.12
CA TYR A 12 12.87 1.85 39.09
C TYR A 12 13.50 0.66 38.35
N MET A 13 14.61 0.13 38.86
CA MET A 13 15.30 -1.07 38.35
C MET A 13 14.88 -2.37 39.06
N PHE A 14 13.88 -2.33 39.96
CA PHE A 14 13.47 -3.52 40.75
C PHE A 14 11.97 -3.82 40.77
N VAL A 15 11.21 -3.35 39.76
CA VAL A 15 9.86 -3.88 39.48
C VAL A 15 9.85 -4.64 38.13
N LEU A 16 10.99 -5.25 37.79
CA LEU A 16 11.16 -6.17 36.64
C LEU A 16 11.34 -7.63 37.09
N ALA A 17 11.09 -7.95 38.36
CA ALA A 17 11.27 -9.29 38.90
C ALA A 17 10.05 -9.76 39.71
N ALA A 18 8.88 -9.87 39.08
CA ALA A 18 7.77 -10.72 39.55
C ALA A 18 6.62 -10.79 38.53
N ILE A 19 6.84 -11.39 37.35
CA ILE A 19 5.75 -12.05 36.61
C ILE A 19 6.29 -13.41 36.16
N PRO A 20 5.57 -14.53 36.40
CA PRO A 20 6.15 -15.86 36.31
C PRO A 20 6.43 -16.27 34.86
N ALA A 21 7.58 -16.90 34.66
CA ALA A 21 7.87 -17.74 33.51
C ALA A 21 6.86 -18.90 33.45
N ARG A 22 5.87 -18.78 32.57
CA ARG A 22 5.11 -19.91 31.99
C ARG A 22 4.34 -19.45 30.76
N ALA A 23 5.02 -19.44 29.63
CA ALA A 23 4.41 -19.72 28.33
C ALA A 23 5.20 -20.88 27.74
N GLN A 24 4.80 -22.07 28.16
CA GLN A 24 5.28 -23.34 27.66
C GLN A 24 4.76 -23.49 26.24
N GLU A 25 5.70 -23.52 25.30
CA GLU A 25 5.70 -24.26 24.04
C GLU A 25 4.34 -24.73 23.53
N ALA A 26 3.68 -23.89 22.72
CA ALA A 26 2.83 -24.38 21.65
C ALA A 26 3.71 -24.48 20.40
N GLY A 27 4.10 -25.71 20.07
CA GLY A 27 4.90 -26.03 18.90
C GLY A 27 4.30 -25.42 17.63
N SER A 28 4.99 -24.41 17.11
CA SER A 28 4.74 -23.87 15.79
C SER A 28 5.89 -24.33 14.91
N SER A 29 5.70 -25.46 14.22
CA SER A 29 6.61 -25.91 13.16
C SER A 29 6.46 -24.98 11.95
N TYR A 30 7.09 -23.81 11.97
CA TYR A 30 7.33 -23.05 10.75
C TYR A 30 8.83 -23.02 10.51
N GLY A 31 9.19 -23.40 9.27
CA GLY A 31 10.56 -23.60 8.83
C GLY A 31 11.47 -22.45 9.21
N THR A 32 12.72 -22.80 9.46
CA THR A 32 13.86 -21.90 9.59
C THR A 32 13.73 -20.73 8.61
N MET A 33 13.47 -19.53 9.15
CA MET A 33 13.35 -18.29 8.38
C MET A 33 14.62 -18.06 7.56
N VAL A 34 14.48 -17.76 6.28
CA VAL A 34 15.59 -17.35 5.41
C VAL A 34 15.94 -15.88 5.71
N GLY A 35 16.60 -15.66 6.85
CA GLY A 35 17.38 -14.46 7.20
C GLY A 35 16.60 -13.17 7.57
N PRO A 36 17.22 -12.24 8.34
CA PRO A 36 16.73 -10.87 8.56
C PRO A 36 16.99 -9.90 7.39
N GLN A 37 17.70 -10.34 6.35
CA GLN A 37 18.22 -9.47 5.28
C GLN A 37 17.18 -9.15 4.19
N ASP A 38 16.30 -10.10 3.85
CA ASP A 38 15.21 -9.86 2.90
C ASP A 38 14.15 -8.92 3.50
N PHE A 39 13.87 -9.03 4.81
CA PHE A 39 13.05 -8.07 5.53
C PHE A 39 13.62 -6.66 5.47
N PHE A 40 14.90 -6.46 5.80
CA PHE A 40 15.52 -5.13 5.74
C PHE A 40 15.48 -4.52 4.33
N GLU A 41 15.81 -5.30 3.30
CA GLU A 41 15.77 -4.81 1.90
C GLU A 41 14.34 -4.51 1.45
N PHE A 42 13.35 -5.30 1.87
CA PHE A 42 11.95 -5.00 1.63
C PHE A 42 11.50 -3.72 2.36
N GLU A 43 11.83 -3.57 3.65
CA GLU A 43 11.49 -2.38 4.44
C GLU A 43 12.09 -1.12 3.81
N GLU A 44 13.34 -1.18 3.39
CA GLU A 44 14.02 -0.12 2.67
C GLU A 44 13.33 0.15 1.32
N LEU A 45 12.99 -0.90 0.58
CA LEU A 45 12.28 -0.77 -0.67
C LEU A 45 10.94 -0.09 -0.45
N ALA A 46 10.13 -0.52 0.52
CA ALA A 46 8.80 0.01 0.81
C ALA A 46 8.81 1.44 1.38
N SER A 47 9.79 1.78 2.22
CA SER A 47 9.90 3.10 2.88
C SER A 47 10.49 4.19 1.98
N ARG A 48 11.34 3.83 1.00
CA ARG A 48 11.92 4.81 0.07
C ARG A 48 10.83 5.56 -0.69
N PRO A 49 11.00 6.87 -0.98
CA PRO A 49 10.07 7.61 -1.82
C PRO A 49 9.95 6.98 -3.22
N MET A 50 8.90 7.36 -3.96
CA MET A 50 8.79 7.03 -5.37
C MET A 50 10.01 7.55 -6.13
N PRO A 51 10.55 6.79 -7.11
CA PRO A 51 11.64 7.28 -7.97
C PRO A 51 11.24 8.62 -8.59
N GLN A 52 12.14 9.60 -8.58
CA GLN A 52 11.89 10.87 -9.26
C GLN A 52 12.25 10.70 -10.74
N ILE A 53 11.25 10.55 -11.58
CA ILE A 53 11.41 10.49 -13.03
C ILE A 53 10.63 11.66 -13.59
N THR A 54 11.33 12.56 -14.28
CA THR A 54 10.74 13.73 -14.91
C THR A 54 10.86 13.60 -16.41
N ASP A 55 9.89 14.16 -17.11
CA ASP A 55 10.00 14.42 -18.53
C ASP A 55 11.12 15.44 -18.78
N GLU A 56 12.09 15.09 -19.62
CA GLU A 56 13.33 15.87 -19.83
C GLU A 56 13.06 17.28 -20.35
N GLU A 57 11.99 17.47 -21.11
CA GLU A 57 11.63 18.75 -21.73
C GLU A 57 10.87 19.67 -20.77
N THR A 58 10.02 19.09 -19.92
CA THR A 58 9.08 19.87 -19.09
C THR A 58 9.44 19.90 -17.60
N SER A 59 10.37 19.06 -17.14
CA SER A 59 10.67 18.83 -15.71
C SER A 59 9.45 18.43 -14.87
N ILE A 60 8.34 18.04 -15.52
CA ILE A 60 7.13 17.56 -14.87
C ILE A 60 7.30 16.08 -14.52
N PRO A 61 6.90 15.61 -13.32
CA PRO A 61 6.99 14.20 -12.97
C PRO A 61 6.21 13.30 -13.93
N ASP A 62 6.86 12.27 -14.46
CA ASP A 62 6.24 11.21 -15.26
C ASP A 62 5.76 10.10 -14.32
N TYR A 63 4.56 10.28 -13.76
CA TYR A 63 3.98 9.33 -12.82
C TYR A 63 3.89 7.92 -13.42
N ARG A 64 3.50 7.78 -14.69
CA ARG A 64 3.47 6.47 -15.37
C ARG A 64 4.83 5.77 -15.25
N ALA A 65 5.90 6.44 -15.63
CA ALA A 65 7.25 5.89 -15.53
C ALA A 65 7.67 5.62 -14.08
N MET A 66 7.32 6.50 -13.13
CA MET A 66 7.63 6.33 -11.71
C MET A 66 6.98 5.06 -11.13
N TYR A 67 5.70 4.82 -11.41
CA TYR A 67 4.96 3.62 -10.97
C TYR A 67 5.56 2.35 -11.57
N ILE A 68 5.83 2.33 -12.88
CA ILE A 68 6.47 1.18 -13.56
C ILE A 68 7.85 0.91 -12.97
N ALA A 69 8.68 1.94 -12.80
CA ALA A 69 10.03 1.79 -12.25
C ALA A 69 10.01 1.26 -10.81
N ARG A 70 9.03 1.69 -10.00
CA ARG A 70 8.87 1.18 -8.63
C ARG A 70 8.39 -0.27 -8.61
N ALA A 71 7.44 -0.65 -9.47
CA ALA A 71 6.97 -2.02 -9.59
C ALA A 71 8.11 -2.98 -9.93
N LYS A 72 8.94 -2.62 -10.93
CA LYS A 72 10.12 -3.39 -11.33
C LYS A 72 11.12 -3.63 -10.20
N ARG A 73 11.25 -2.71 -9.24
CA ARG A 73 12.12 -2.91 -8.06
C ARG A 73 11.56 -3.97 -7.11
N PHE A 74 10.24 -4.05 -6.97
CA PHE A 74 9.59 -5.12 -6.20
C PHE A 74 9.62 -6.46 -6.95
N GLU A 75 9.47 -6.47 -8.26
CA GLU A 75 9.65 -7.69 -9.07
C GLU A 75 11.09 -8.22 -8.95
N ALA A 76 12.10 -7.35 -9.06
CA ALA A 76 13.49 -7.75 -8.86
C ALA A 76 13.76 -8.32 -7.45
N PHE A 77 13.03 -7.86 -6.43
CA PHE A 77 13.10 -8.45 -5.09
C PHE A 77 12.57 -9.90 -5.10
N LEU A 78 11.48 -10.18 -5.81
CA LEU A 78 10.94 -11.54 -5.95
C LEU A 78 11.92 -12.46 -6.69
N ASP A 79 12.57 -11.96 -7.73
CA ASP A 79 13.56 -12.73 -8.49
C ASP A 79 14.79 -13.06 -7.65
N LYS A 80 15.23 -12.10 -6.82
CA LYS A 80 16.37 -12.26 -5.90
C LYS A 80 16.04 -13.20 -4.74
N TYR A 81 14.81 -13.16 -4.23
CA TYR A 81 14.36 -13.93 -3.07
C TYR A 81 13.08 -14.74 -3.35
N PRO A 82 13.13 -15.76 -4.24
CA PRO A 82 11.93 -16.48 -4.67
C PRO A 82 11.24 -17.28 -3.55
N GLY A 83 11.96 -17.62 -2.49
CA GLY A 83 11.45 -18.29 -1.29
C GLY A 83 11.13 -17.37 -0.10
N SER A 84 11.16 -16.04 -0.28
CA SER A 84 10.90 -15.11 0.81
C SER A 84 9.48 -15.25 1.35
N PRO A 85 9.28 -15.24 2.69
CA PRO A 85 7.94 -15.18 3.29
C PRO A 85 7.19 -13.89 2.97
N LEU A 86 7.89 -12.85 2.50
CA LEU A 86 7.31 -11.57 2.09
C LEU A 86 6.74 -11.59 0.67
N LYS A 87 6.94 -12.67 -0.09
CA LYS A 87 6.45 -12.79 -1.47
C LYS A 87 4.99 -12.34 -1.66
N PRO A 88 4.03 -12.73 -0.81
CA PRO A 88 2.65 -12.28 -0.97
C PRO A 88 2.47 -10.76 -0.78
N GLU A 89 3.17 -10.15 0.19
CA GLU A 89 3.11 -8.69 0.39
C GLU A 89 3.77 -7.96 -0.78
N VAL A 90 4.90 -8.48 -1.29
CA VAL A 90 5.58 -7.92 -2.46
C VAL A 90 4.69 -7.95 -3.70
N LEU A 91 4.05 -9.09 -3.98
CA LEU A 91 3.08 -9.22 -5.06
C LEU A 91 1.93 -8.22 -4.91
N LEU A 92 1.40 -8.06 -3.69
CA LEU A 92 0.37 -7.06 -3.42
C LEU A 92 0.85 -5.62 -3.71
N ARG A 93 2.10 -5.29 -3.37
CA ARG A 93 2.69 -3.98 -3.71
C ARG A 93 2.84 -3.79 -5.21
N VAL A 94 3.24 -4.82 -5.95
CA VAL A 94 3.31 -4.78 -7.42
C VAL A 94 1.92 -4.52 -8.01
N ALA A 95 0.90 -5.26 -7.58
CA ALA A 95 -0.47 -5.06 -8.05
C ALA A 95 -0.98 -3.62 -7.78
N LEU A 96 -0.78 -3.11 -6.57
CA LEU A 96 -1.16 -1.74 -6.21
C LEU A 96 -0.43 -0.69 -7.06
N LEU A 97 0.84 -0.93 -7.41
CA LEU A 97 1.60 -0.03 -8.28
C LEU A 97 1.08 -0.09 -9.72
N TYR A 98 0.75 -1.27 -10.23
CA TYR A 98 0.17 -1.43 -11.57
C TYR A 98 -1.23 -0.80 -11.70
N LEU A 99 -2.07 -0.87 -10.66
CA LEU A 99 -3.35 -0.12 -10.64
C LEU A 99 -3.15 1.41 -10.68
N GLY A 100 -1.99 1.91 -10.27
CA GLY A 100 -1.63 3.33 -10.32
C GLY A 100 -0.96 3.77 -11.63
N VAL A 101 -0.68 2.86 -12.56
CA VAL A 101 -0.08 3.21 -13.84
C VAL A 101 -1.12 3.89 -14.72
N GLU A 102 -0.90 5.16 -15.00
CA GLU A 102 -1.82 5.99 -15.79
C GLU A 102 -1.73 5.68 -17.27
N ARG A 103 -2.84 5.78 -18.01
CA ARG A 103 -2.81 5.71 -19.48
C ARG A 103 -1.92 6.80 -20.07
N GLN A 104 -1.41 6.56 -21.28
CA GLN A 104 -0.56 7.53 -21.98
C GLN A 104 -1.28 8.86 -22.24
N GLU A 105 -2.58 8.85 -22.53
CA GLU A 105 -3.35 10.09 -22.75
C GLU A 105 -3.50 10.88 -21.43
N ILE A 106 -3.66 10.18 -20.31
CA ILE A 106 -3.76 10.79 -18.99
C ILE A 106 -2.42 11.40 -18.56
N ARG A 107 -1.29 10.77 -18.91
CA ARG A 107 0.04 11.38 -18.73
C ARG A 107 0.13 12.74 -19.44
N ALA A 108 -0.32 12.82 -20.71
CA ALA A 108 -0.28 14.06 -21.48
C ALA A 108 -1.17 15.15 -20.85
N LEU A 109 -2.41 14.79 -20.50
CA LEU A 109 -3.34 15.70 -19.81
C LEU A 109 -2.77 16.20 -18.47
N ARG A 110 -2.01 15.35 -17.76
CA ARG A 110 -1.40 15.72 -16.48
C ARG A 110 -0.28 16.73 -16.69
N GLN A 111 0.53 16.58 -17.74
CA GLN A 111 1.54 17.58 -18.11
C GLN A 111 0.90 18.93 -18.43
N GLU A 112 -0.19 18.93 -19.19
CA GLU A 112 -0.98 20.15 -19.47
C GLU A 112 -1.53 20.80 -18.19
N LEU A 113 -2.05 19.99 -17.26
CA LEU A 113 -2.50 20.46 -15.95
C LEU A 113 -1.37 21.16 -15.19
N PHE A 114 -0.21 20.53 -15.05
CA PHE A 114 0.93 21.09 -14.33
C PHE A 114 1.38 22.41 -14.93
N PHE A 115 1.42 22.50 -16.26
CA PHE A 115 1.72 23.74 -16.95
C PHE A 115 0.66 24.82 -16.67
N CYS A 116 -0.62 24.49 -16.80
CA CYS A 116 -1.74 25.40 -16.55
C CYS A 116 -1.72 25.95 -15.10
N GLN A 117 -1.50 25.07 -14.13
CA GLN A 117 -1.39 25.41 -12.72
C GLN A 117 -0.15 26.24 -12.42
N GLY A 118 1.01 25.86 -12.96
CA GLY A 118 2.26 26.60 -12.79
C GLY A 118 2.15 28.02 -13.32
N MET A 119 1.48 28.21 -14.46
CA MET A 119 1.20 29.54 -15.00
C MET A 119 0.19 30.33 -14.15
N ALA A 120 -0.87 29.69 -13.66
CA ALA A 120 -1.84 30.33 -12.78
C ALA A 120 -1.21 30.81 -11.46
N LEU A 121 -0.33 29.99 -10.86
CA LEU A 121 0.40 30.34 -9.64
C LEU A 121 1.35 31.53 -9.86
N LYS A 122 2.10 31.55 -10.98
CA LYS A 122 2.95 32.70 -11.36
C LYS A 122 2.16 34.00 -11.53
N GLN A 123 0.88 33.90 -11.91
CA GLN A 123 -0.01 35.03 -12.11
C GLN A 123 -0.85 35.38 -10.86
N HIS A 124 -0.68 34.63 -9.75
CA HIS A 124 -1.51 34.74 -8.56
C HIS A 124 -3.02 34.60 -8.83
N ASP A 125 -3.40 33.81 -9.84
CA ASP A 125 -4.79 33.62 -10.26
C ASP A 125 -5.34 32.29 -9.72
N GLN A 126 -5.91 32.36 -8.52
CA GLN A 126 -6.52 31.19 -7.85
C GLN A 126 -7.69 30.61 -8.66
N ARG A 127 -8.48 31.46 -9.32
CA ARG A 127 -9.64 31.00 -10.09
C ARG A 127 -9.20 30.16 -11.29
N ARG A 128 -8.16 30.60 -12.01
CA ARG A 128 -7.58 29.83 -13.11
C ARG A 128 -6.99 28.51 -12.61
N PHE A 129 -6.31 28.52 -11.47
CA PHE A 129 -5.76 27.30 -10.87
C PHE A 129 -6.84 26.24 -10.60
N ASP A 130 -7.98 26.65 -10.05
CA ASP A 130 -9.10 25.75 -9.77
C ASP A 130 -9.80 25.26 -11.06
N LEU A 131 -9.92 26.12 -12.07
CA LEU A 131 -10.44 25.72 -13.39
C LEU A 131 -9.55 24.68 -14.07
N CYS A 132 -8.21 24.81 -13.99
CA CYS A 132 -7.28 23.82 -14.52
C CYS A 132 -7.55 22.43 -13.88
N LYS A 133 -7.77 22.39 -12.56
CA LYS A 133 -8.07 21.15 -11.82
C LYS A 133 -9.38 20.50 -12.27
N GLN A 134 -10.44 21.30 -12.34
CA GLN A 134 -11.77 20.80 -12.72
C GLN A 134 -11.77 20.24 -14.14
N ARG A 135 -11.12 20.94 -15.07
CA ARG A 135 -11.02 20.48 -16.46
C ARG A 135 -10.28 19.15 -16.57
N PHE A 136 -9.12 19.03 -15.93
CA PHE A 136 -8.37 17.78 -15.90
C PHE A 136 -9.19 16.61 -15.34
N ALA A 137 -9.97 16.83 -14.27
CA ALA A 137 -10.83 15.79 -13.72
C ALA A 137 -11.90 15.32 -14.72
N LEU A 138 -12.50 16.25 -15.48
CA LEU A 138 -13.46 15.92 -16.54
C LEU A 138 -12.79 15.19 -17.71
N ASP A 139 -11.58 15.59 -18.09
CA ASP A 139 -10.83 14.95 -19.18
C ASP A 139 -10.43 13.50 -18.82
N ILE A 140 -10.07 13.22 -17.56
CA ILE A 140 -9.87 11.84 -17.06
C ILE A 140 -11.14 11.01 -17.20
N ILE A 141 -12.28 11.55 -16.78
CA ILE A 141 -13.57 10.84 -16.86
C ILE A 141 -13.93 10.57 -18.33
N GLY A 142 -13.76 11.58 -19.19
CA GLY A 142 -14.01 11.48 -20.63
C GLY A 142 -13.10 10.46 -21.33
N ALA A 143 -11.86 10.29 -20.85
CA ALA A 143 -10.95 9.27 -21.35
C ALA A 143 -11.35 7.83 -20.94
N GLY A 144 -12.34 7.64 -20.07
CA GLY A 144 -12.73 6.32 -19.56
C GLY A 144 -11.95 5.88 -18.32
N GLY A 145 -11.33 6.82 -17.61
CA GLY A 145 -10.64 6.57 -16.35
C GLY A 145 -9.12 6.79 -16.41
N PRO A 146 -8.45 6.85 -15.25
CA PRO A 146 -7.04 7.21 -15.15
C PRO A 146 -6.10 6.04 -15.51
N THR A 147 -6.48 4.81 -15.21
CA THR A 147 -5.60 3.63 -15.19
C THR A 147 -5.44 3.00 -16.57
N ASP A 148 -4.22 2.56 -16.89
CA ASP A 148 -3.91 1.83 -18.12
C ASP A 148 -4.50 0.40 -18.11
N PRO A 149 -5.32 0.03 -19.11
CA PRO A 149 -5.97 -1.29 -19.15
C PRO A 149 -5.00 -2.48 -19.15
N VAL A 150 -3.81 -2.33 -19.73
CA VAL A 150 -2.80 -3.40 -19.77
C VAL A 150 -2.27 -3.65 -18.36
N TYR A 151 -1.93 -2.58 -17.64
CA TYR A 151 -1.44 -2.69 -16.26
C TYR A 151 -2.55 -3.04 -15.27
N GLU A 152 -3.79 -2.58 -15.50
CA GLU A 152 -4.94 -3.03 -14.73
C GLU A 152 -5.13 -4.55 -14.85
N HIS A 153 -5.04 -5.08 -16.08
CA HIS A 153 -5.14 -6.52 -16.32
C HIS A 153 -4.03 -7.30 -15.58
N LEU A 154 -2.77 -6.86 -15.69
CA LEU A 154 -1.66 -7.46 -14.97
C LEU A 154 -1.86 -7.40 -13.44
N ALA A 155 -2.34 -6.28 -12.92
CA ALA A 155 -2.62 -6.14 -11.50
C ALA A 155 -3.69 -7.14 -11.04
N ARG A 156 -4.78 -7.28 -11.80
CA ARG A 156 -5.87 -8.22 -11.50
C ARG A 156 -5.38 -9.67 -11.49
N GLN A 157 -4.54 -10.08 -12.45
CA GLN A 157 -3.93 -11.41 -12.46
C GLN A 157 -3.11 -11.68 -11.19
N ILE A 158 -2.34 -10.70 -10.72
CA ILE A 158 -1.58 -10.82 -9.47
C ILE A 158 -2.52 -10.90 -8.27
N LEU A 159 -3.60 -10.11 -8.24
CA LEU A 159 -4.60 -10.17 -7.17
C LEU A 159 -5.30 -11.53 -7.13
N ASP A 160 -5.68 -12.09 -8.28
CA ASP A 160 -6.27 -13.43 -8.37
C ASP A 160 -5.28 -14.49 -7.84
N GLU A 161 -3.99 -14.41 -8.22
CA GLU A 161 -2.96 -15.30 -7.68
C GLU A 161 -2.85 -15.19 -6.14
N LEU A 162 -2.95 -13.98 -5.58
CA LEU A 162 -2.90 -13.78 -4.14
C LEU A 162 -4.07 -14.44 -3.41
N VAL A 163 -5.26 -14.38 -3.99
CA VAL A 163 -6.45 -15.03 -3.43
C VAL A 163 -6.34 -16.55 -3.51
N GLU A 164 -5.87 -17.08 -4.63
CA GLU A 164 -5.78 -18.53 -4.84
C GLU A 164 -4.67 -19.18 -4.02
N ARG A 165 -3.49 -18.55 -3.97
CA ARG A 165 -2.28 -19.17 -3.42
C ARG A 165 -1.93 -18.70 -2.02
N TYR A 166 -2.38 -17.51 -1.64
CA TYR A 166 -2.02 -16.86 -0.38
C TYR A 166 -3.22 -16.28 0.38
N PRO A 167 -4.39 -16.96 0.44
CA PRO A 167 -5.61 -16.37 0.98
C PRO A 167 -5.44 -15.87 2.43
N HIS A 168 -4.79 -16.67 3.28
CA HIS A 168 -4.60 -16.39 4.70
C HIS A 168 -3.17 -15.96 5.05
N ALA A 169 -2.36 -15.55 4.07
CA ALA A 169 -1.04 -15.01 4.35
C ALA A 169 -1.17 -13.69 5.13
N ARG A 170 -0.36 -13.50 6.17
CA ARG A 170 -0.40 -12.28 6.98
C ARG A 170 0.13 -11.09 6.18
N ARG A 171 -0.59 -9.97 6.23
CA ARG A 171 -0.11 -8.68 5.72
C ARG A 171 1.12 -8.22 6.50
N TYR A 172 2.09 -7.66 5.80
CA TYR A 172 3.24 -7.00 6.42
C TYR A 172 3.21 -5.51 6.09
N ILE A 173 2.93 -4.68 7.08
CA ILE A 173 2.65 -3.26 6.89
C ILE A 173 3.56 -2.38 7.72
N MET A 174 3.74 -1.15 7.26
CA MET A 174 4.37 -0.09 8.07
C MET A 174 3.41 0.28 9.20
N SER A 175 3.84 0.13 10.46
CA SER A 175 3.03 0.38 11.65
C SER A 175 2.77 1.88 11.84
N GLU A 176 3.78 2.72 11.61
CA GLU A 176 3.70 4.18 11.72
C GLU A 176 4.67 4.84 10.72
N PRO A 177 4.18 5.66 9.76
CA PRO A 177 5.04 6.32 8.77
C PRO A 177 6.12 7.23 9.37
N SER A 178 5.89 7.79 10.56
CA SER A 178 6.80 8.71 11.24
C SER A 178 7.85 8.04 12.12
N VAL A 179 7.63 6.79 12.54
CA VAL A 179 8.47 6.07 13.53
C VAL A 179 9.24 4.91 12.87
N GLY A 180 8.91 4.55 11.63
CA GLY A 180 9.73 3.68 10.80
C GLY A 180 9.75 2.21 11.24
N GLY A 181 8.64 1.69 11.78
CA GLY A 181 8.48 0.29 12.11
C GLY A 181 7.62 -0.45 11.09
N PHE A 182 7.98 -1.70 10.76
CA PHE A 182 7.09 -2.62 10.05
C PHE A 182 6.64 -3.74 10.98
N ARG A 183 5.42 -4.21 10.79
CA ARG A 183 4.84 -5.31 11.57
C ARG A 183 3.92 -6.16 10.70
N PHE A 184 3.78 -7.42 11.10
CA PHE A 184 2.67 -8.21 10.60
C PHE A 184 1.35 -7.72 11.20
N ASP A 185 0.36 -7.50 10.35
CA ASP A 185 -0.98 -7.05 10.74
C ASP A 185 -1.88 -8.23 11.12
N GLU A 186 -3.08 -7.90 11.61
CA GLU A 186 -4.20 -8.84 11.81
C GLU A 186 -4.99 -9.09 10.52
N GLU A 187 -4.70 -8.34 9.45
CA GLU A 187 -5.32 -8.48 8.13
C GLU A 187 -4.60 -9.56 7.30
N GLU A 188 -5.38 -10.38 6.62
CA GLU A 188 -4.90 -11.38 5.67
C GLU A 188 -4.83 -10.80 4.25
N ILE A 189 -3.80 -11.18 3.49
CA ILE A 189 -3.51 -10.66 2.14
C ILE A 189 -4.65 -10.98 1.16
N GLY A 190 -5.20 -12.18 1.20
CA GLY A 190 -6.31 -12.57 0.34
C GLY A 190 -7.56 -11.71 0.57
N ALA A 191 -7.81 -11.30 1.82
CA ALA A 191 -8.92 -10.44 2.16
C ALA A 191 -8.80 -9.06 1.48
N PHE A 192 -7.60 -8.48 1.53
CA PHE A 192 -7.35 -7.19 0.91
C PHE A 192 -7.31 -7.29 -0.63
N ALA A 193 -6.80 -8.40 -1.18
CA ALA A 193 -6.83 -8.66 -2.62
C ALA A 193 -8.27 -8.79 -3.15
N LEU A 194 -9.12 -9.59 -2.48
CA LEU A 194 -10.54 -9.70 -2.78
C LEU A 194 -11.26 -8.36 -2.69
N TYR A 195 -10.93 -7.55 -1.68
CA TYR A 195 -11.51 -6.22 -1.53
C TYR A 195 -11.22 -5.31 -2.74
N LEU A 196 -9.99 -5.36 -3.27
CA LEU A 196 -9.60 -4.62 -4.47
C LEU A 196 -10.31 -5.15 -5.73
N LEU A 197 -10.38 -6.47 -5.91
CA LEU A 197 -11.10 -7.11 -7.03
C LEU A 197 -12.59 -6.75 -7.03
N ALA A 198 -13.22 -6.72 -5.86
CA ALA A 198 -14.63 -6.37 -5.68
C ALA A 198 -14.95 -4.93 -6.15
N GLY A 199 -13.97 -4.02 -6.12
CA GLY A 199 -14.13 -2.65 -6.63
C GLY A 199 -14.49 -2.59 -8.12
N GLY A 200 -14.08 -3.60 -8.90
CA GLY A 200 -14.39 -3.73 -10.32
C GLY A 200 -15.54 -4.68 -10.66
N ALA A 201 -16.13 -5.34 -9.66
CA ALA A 201 -17.21 -6.30 -9.86
C ALA A 201 -18.59 -5.64 -9.98
N LEU A 202 -19.56 -6.36 -10.56
CA LEU A 202 -20.96 -5.95 -10.58
C LEU A 202 -21.52 -5.85 -9.15
N PRO A 203 -22.57 -5.05 -8.89
CA PRO A 203 -23.08 -4.84 -7.52
C PRO A 203 -23.42 -6.14 -6.76
N GLU A 204 -24.04 -7.11 -7.42
CA GLU A 204 -24.43 -8.39 -6.81
C GLU A 204 -23.21 -9.25 -6.47
N GLU A 205 -22.26 -9.38 -7.40
CA GLU A 205 -21.01 -10.11 -7.21
C GLU A 205 -20.16 -9.48 -6.10
N ARG A 206 -20.06 -8.14 -6.11
CA ARG A 206 -19.34 -7.35 -5.12
C ARG A 206 -19.87 -7.64 -3.71
N ARG A 207 -21.19 -7.68 -3.55
CA ARG A 207 -21.82 -8.01 -2.27
C ARG A 207 -21.43 -9.40 -1.79
N GLY A 208 -21.48 -10.41 -2.69
CA GLY A 208 -21.05 -11.77 -2.36
C GLY A 208 -19.59 -11.84 -1.93
N ILE A 209 -18.69 -11.11 -2.61
CA ILE A 209 -17.27 -11.03 -2.23
C ILE A 209 -17.10 -10.36 -0.85
N TYR A 210 -17.85 -9.30 -0.57
CA TYR A 210 -17.81 -8.61 0.72
C TYR A 210 -18.31 -9.49 1.88
N GLU A 211 -19.36 -10.26 1.66
CA GLU A 211 -19.84 -11.25 2.63
C GLU A 211 -18.78 -12.32 2.89
N LEU A 212 -18.16 -12.86 1.82
CA LEU A 212 -17.06 -13.84 1.91
C LEU A 212 -15.86 -13.30 2.72
N ILE A 213 -15.44 -12.06 2.47
CA ILE A 213 -14.33 -11.43 3.22
C ILE A 213 -14.64 -11.36 4.72
N ILE A 214 -15.88 -11.01 5.08
CA ILE A 214 -16.30 -10.86 6.48
C ILE A 214 -16.33 -12.18 7.22
N THR A 215 -16.72 -13.28 6.54
CA THR A 215 -16.91 -14.60 7.16
C THR A 215 -15.63 -15.42 7.20
N GLU A 216 -14.85 -15.44 6.11
CA GLU A 216 -13.74 -16.39 5.95
C GLU A 216 -12.37 -15.81 6.31
N TYR A 217 -12.22 -14.48 6.35
CA TYR A 217 -10.91 -13.84 6.49
C TYR A 217 -10.74 -13.06 7.78
N LYS A 218 -9.49 -13.03 8.26
CA LYS A 218 -9.10 -12.07 9.29
C LYS A 218 -8.86 -10.70 8.64
N ILE A 219 -9.62 -9.73 9.12
CA ILE A 219 -9.57 -8.33 8.67
C ILE A 219 -9.62 -7.41 9.88
N ARG A 220 -9.04 -6.23 9.73
CA ARG A 220 -9.12 -5.18 10.75
C ARG A 220 -10.54 -4.64 10.90
N LYS A 221 -10.81 -4.07 12.08
CA LYS A 221 -12.14 -3.55 12.44
C LYS A 221 -12.59 -2.42 11.49
N GLU A 222 -11.65 -1.61 11.02
CA GLU A 222 -11.89 -0.49 10.11
C GLU A 222 -12.39 -1.00 8.75
N ILE A 223 -11.69 -1.97 8.16
CA ILE A 223 -12.09 -2.60 6.90
C ILE A 223 -13.41 -3.34 7.06
N ARG A 224 -13.59 -4.09 8.16
CA ARG A 224 -14.86 -4.76 8.46
C ARG A 224 -16.02 -3.77 8.48
N ARG A 225 -15.86 -2.64 9.17
CA ARG A 225 -16.87 -1.58 9.25
C ARG A 225 -17.14 -0.95 7.87
N GLU A 226 -16.09 -0.69 7.09
CA GLU A 226 -16.24 -0.16 5.73
C GLU A 226 -17.05 -1.11 4.84
N ILE A 227 -16.69 -2.40 4.84
CA ILE A 227 -17.39 -3.43 4.05
C ILE A 227 -18.85 -3.55 4.51
N GLN A 228 -19.12 -3.60 5.82
CA GLN A 228 -20.48 -3.67 6.36
C GLN A 228 -21.33 -2.47 5.96
N ASN A 229 -20.77 -1.26 5.96
CA ASN A 229 -21.47 -0.05 5.50
C ASN A 229 -21.82 -0.14 4.01
N ARG A 230 -20.93 -0.72 3.19
CA ARG A 230 -21.18 -0.92 1.75
C ARG A 230 -22.23 -2.00 1.47
N ILE A 231 -22.32 -3.04 2.29
CA ILE A 231 -23.38 -4.07 2.20
C ILE A 231 -24.74 -3.49 2.64
N GLY A 232 -24.75 -2.66 3.69
CA GLY A 232 -25.96 -2.08 4.27
C GLY A 232 -26.47 -0.80 3.59
N SER A 233 -25.74 -0.26 2.62
CA SER A 233 -26.20 0.88 1.81
C SER A 233 -27.01 0.33 0.63
N PRO A 234 -28.29 0.75 0.47
CA PRO A 234 -29.16 0.28 -0.62
C PRO A 234 -28.63 0.67 -2.01
#